data_AF-A0A241WLY3-F1
#
_entry.id   AF-A0A241WLY3-F1
#
_cell.length_a   1.000
_cell.length_b   1.000
_cell.length_c   1.000
_cell.angle_alpha   90.00
_cell.angle_beta   90.00
_cell.angle_gamma   90.00
#
_symmetry.space_group_name_H-M   'P 1'
#
loop_
_entity.id
_entity.type
_entity.pdbx_description
1 polymer ?
#
loop_
_entity_poly.entity_id
_entity_poly.type
_entity_poly.pdbx_seq_one_letter_code
_entity_poly.pdbx_strand_id
1 'polypeptide(L)'
;MRDKLGRKLDEAPEHSYTANVILSAYNTIARSRKYEQSVSMPLDANAIKAYLEIYDAPCELYIFVECVFALDNLFIDDARKRMSKK
;
A
#
# COMPACT_ATOMS: atom_id res chain seq x y z
N MET A 1 -24.92 20.33 -0.43
CA MET A 1 -23.81 21.29 -0.37
C MET A 1 -22.93 20.90 0.81
N ARG A 2 -21.68 20.46 0.57
CA ARG A 2 -20.72 20.16 1.64
C ARG A 2 -20.06 21.48 2.06
N ASP A 3 -20.77 22.28 2.85
CA ASP A 3 -20.23 23.52 3.41
C ASP A 3 -19.72 23.27 4.83
N LYS A 4 -18.40 23.22 4.98
CA LYS A 4 -17.74 23.57 6.25
C LYS A 4 -16.66 24.57 5.88
N LEU A 5 -16.84 25.84 6.31
CA LEU A 5 -15.92 27.00 6.18
C LEU A 5 -16.03 27.92 4.95
N GLY A 6 -17.15 27.96 4.22
CA GLY A 6 -17.41 29.04 3.24
C GLY A 6 -16.45 29.07 2.04
N ARG A 7 -15.72 27.98 1.80
CA ARG A 7 -14.93 27.75 0.59
C ARG A 7 -15.64 26.66 -0.21
N LYS A 8 -15.81 26.87 -1.52
CA LYS A 8 -16.16 25.78 -2.43
C LYS A 8 -15.10 24.70 -2.24
N LEU A 9 -15.52 23.53 -1.75
CA LEU A 9 -14.66 22.35 -1.80
C LEU A 9 -14.48 22.01 -3.27
N ASP A 10 -13.24 21.74 -3.67
CA ASP A 10 -12.96 21.19 -4.99
C ASP A 10 -13.76 19.89 -5.18
N GLU A 11 -14.06 19.58 -6.43
CA GLU A 11 -14.70 18.31 -6.76
C GLU A 11 -13.84 17.16 -6.22
N ALA A 12 -14.50 16.11 -5.73
CA ALA A 12 -13.78 14.93 -5.26
C ALA A 12 -12.91 14.40 -6.41
N PRO A 13 -11.68 13.96 -6.13
CA PRO A 13 -10.80 13.44 -7.18
C PRO A 13 -11.49 12.27 -7.90
N GLU A 14 -11.30 12.20 -9.21
CA GLU A 14 -11.76 11.07 -10.00
C GLU A 14 -11.12 9.77 -9.51
N HIS A 15 -11.83 8.66 -9.70
CA HIS A 15 -11.32 7.35 -9.31
C HIS A 15 -10.08 6.98 -10.15
N SER A 16 -8.96 6.74 -9.49
CA SER A 16 -7.76 6.22 -10.13
C SER A 16 -7.79 4.69 -10.17
N TYR A 17 -8.04 4.13 -11.36
CA TYR A 17 -7.97 2.69 -11.59
C TYR A 17 -6.57 2.14 -11.31
N THR A 18 -5.51 2.86 -11.71
CA THR A 18 -4.13 2.47 -11.42
C THR A 18 -3.89 2.37 -9.92
N ALA A 19 -4.32 3.36 -9.13
CA ALA A 19 -4.17 3.31 -7.68
C ALA A 19 -4.94 2.14 -7.06
N ASN A 20 -6.15 1.84 -7.56
CA ASN A 20 -6.94 0.72 -7.08
C ASN A 20 -6.27 -0.64 -7.38
N VAL A 21 -5.65 -0.79 -8.55
CA VAL A 21 -4.91 -2.01 -8.91
C VAL A 21 -3.63 -2.13 -8.08
N ILE A 22 -2.87 -1.04 -7.87
CA ILE A 22 -1.70 -1.03 -6.99
C ILE A 22 -2.08 -1.47 -5.57
N LEU A 23 -3.18 -0.95 -5.03
CA LEU A 23 -3.66 -1.33 -3.70
C LEU A 23 -4.05 -2.81 -3.63
N SER A 24 -4.72 -3.31 -4.67
CA SER A 24 -5.11 -4.73 -4.77
C SER A 24 -3.88 -5.65 -4.88
N ALA A 25 -2.87 -5.23 -5.64
CA ALA A 25 -1.60 -5.93 -5.77
C ALA A 25 -0.85 -5.95 -4.42
N TYR A 26 -0.74 -4.82 -3.73
CA TYR A 26 -0.16 -4.75 -2.38
C TYR A 26 -0.86 -5.71 -1.43
N ASN A 27 -2.20 -5.72 -1.39
CA ASN A 27 -2.95 -6.64 -0.53
C ASN A 27 -2.66 -8.10 -0.85
N THR A 28 -2.41 -8.44 -2.12
CA THR A 28 -2.06 -9.79 -2.54
C THR A 28 -0.65 -10.15 -2.10
N ILE A 29 0.34 -9.28 -2.36
CA ILE A 29 1.73 -9.44 -1.95
C ILE A 29 1.86 -9.53 -0.42
N ALA A 30 1.14 -8.68 0.31
CA ALA A 30 1.18 -8.63 1.78
C ALA A 30 0.76 -9.95 2.46
N ARG A 31 0.07 -10.85 1.74
CA ARG A 31 -0.27 -12.20 2.24
C ARG A 31 0.94 -13.09 2.42
N SER A 32 2.04 -12.85 1.70
CA SER A 32 3.29 -13.58 1.86
C SER A 32 4.19 -12.99 2.96
N ARG A 33 3.70 -11.98 3.71
CA ARG A 33 4.46 -11.34 4.78
C ARG A 33 4.87 -12.36 5.84
N LYS A 34 6.15 -12.32 6.19
CA LYS A 34 6.71 -13.13 7.28
C LYS A 34 6.51 -12.41 8.61
N TYR A 35 6.34 -13.22 9.65
CA TYR A 35 6.24 -12.74 11.03
C TYR A 35 7.31 -13.45 11.85
N GLU A 36 8.14 -12.68 12.56
CA GLU A 36 9.21 -13.18 13.42
C GLU A 36 8.93 -12.75 14.85
N GLN A 37 8.79 -13.69 15.78
CA GLN A 37 8.47 -13.39 17.18
C GLN A 37 7.26 -12.45 17.36
N SER A 38 6.23 -12.62 16.51
CA SER A 38 5.03 -11.76 16.44
C SER A 38 5.27 -10.33 15.91
N VAL A 39 6.44 -10.05 15.34
CA VAL A 39 6.78 -8.80 14.67
C VAL A 39 6.56 -8.97 13.17
N SER A 40 5.80 -8.05 12.58
CA SER A 40 5.63 -7.96 11.13
C SER A 40 6.97 -7.62 10.47
N MET A 41 7.47 -8.49 9.61
CA MET A 41 8.67 -8.20 8.83
C MET A 41 8.31 -7.37 7.59
N PRO A 42 9.20 -6.46 7.14
CA PRO A 42 9.02 -5.76 5.87
C PRO A 42 8.91 -6.75 4.70
N LEU A 43 8.18 -6.35 3.66
CA LEU A 43 8.16 -7.08 2.41
C LEU A 43 9.52 -6.98 1.73
N ASP A 44 10.00 -8.10 1.20
CA ASP A 44 11.22 -8.13 0.41
C ASP A 44 10.90 -8.01 -1.10
N ALA A 45 11.92 -7.68 -1.89
CA ALA A 45 11.76 -7.56 -3.34
C ALA A 45 11.38 -8.89 -4.02
N ASN A 46 11.62 -10.04 -3.38
CA ASN A 46 11.25 -11.34 -3.95
C ASN A 46 9.74 -11.56 -3.89
N ALA A 47 9.05 -11.05 -2.86
CA ALA A 47 7.59 -11.07 -2.80
C ALA A 47 6.95 -10.30 -3.97
N ILE A 48 7.54 -9.15 -4.34
CA ILE A 48 7.10 -8.36 -5.50
C ILE A 48 7.40 -9.10 -6.80
N LYS A 49 8.60 -9.66 -6.95
CA LYS A 49 8.98 -10.45 -8.14
C LYS A 49 8.03 -11.63 -8.35
N ALA A 50 7.72 -12.39 -7.29
CA ALA A 50 6.81 -13.53 -7.37
C ALA A 50 5.39 -13.12 -7.80
N TYR A 51 4.92 -11.94 -7.41
CA TYR A 51 3.66 -11.40 -7.92
C TYR A 51 3.76 -11.08 -9.42
N LEU A 52 4.87 -10.48 -9.84
CA LEU A 52 5.13 -10.10 -11.23
C LEU A 52 5.40 -11.29 -12.17
N GLU A 53 5.68 -12.47 -11.63
CA GLU A 53 5.72 -13.72 -12.41
C GLU A 53 4.32 -14.19 -12.84
N ILE A 54 3.28 -13.74 -12.15
CA ILE A 54 1.89 -14.16 -12.39
C ILE A 54 1.08 -13.03 -13.04
N TYR A 55 1.37 -11.78 -12.69
CA TYR A 55 0.62 -10.59 -13.11
C TYR A 55 1.54 -9.52 -13.69
N ASP A 56 1.05 -8.75 -14.66
CA ASP A 56 1.77 -7.59 -15.16
C ASP A 56 1.74 -6.42 -14.17
N ALA A 57 2.76 -5.56 -14.23
CA ALA A 57 2.78 -4.33 -13.45
C ALA A 57 1.71 -3.34 -13.96
N PRO A 58 0.93 -2.70 -13.08
CA PRO A 58 -0.15 -1.78 -13.46
C PRO A 58 0.34 -0.41 -13.95
N CYS A 59 1.63 -0.15 -13.83
CA CYS A 59 2.34 1.05 -14.26
C CYS A 59 3.83 0.71 -14.43
N GLU A 60 4.67 1.71 -14.67
CA GLU A 60 6.11 1.56 -14.71
C GLU A 60 6.63 0.84 -13.47
N LEU A 61 7.45 -0.19 -13.71
CA LEU A 61 7.87 -1.13 -12.66
C LEU A 61 8.47 -0.42 -11.43
N TYR A 62 9.28 0.61 -11.64
CA TYR A 62 9.89 1.35 -10.52
C TYR A 62 8.84 2.08 -9.68
N ILE A 63 7.81 2.68 -10.31
CA ILE A 63 6.70 3.34 -9.62
C ILE A 63 5.89 2.30 -8.83
N PHE A 64 5.57 1.16 -9.46
CA PHE A 64 4.83 0.10 -8.79
C PHE A 64 5.55 -0.41 -7.54
N VAL A 65 6.86 -0.69 -7.66
CA VAL A 65 7.71 -1.16 -6.56
C VAL A 65 7.77 -0.11 -5.43
N GLU A 66 7.99 1.17 -5.77
CA GLU A 66 8.00 2.26 -4.79
C GLU A 66 6.66 2.39 -4.07
N CYS A 67 5.54 2.31 -4.78
CA CYS A 67 4.21 2.35 -4.16
C CYS A 67 3.98 1.17 -3.21
N VAL A 68 4.38 -0.06 -3.59
CA VAL A 68 4.24 -1.24 -2.74
C VAL A 68 5.05 -1.08 -1.46
N PHE A 69 6.30 -0.61 -1.54
CA PHE A 69 7.11 -0.35 -0.35
C PHE A 69 6.60 0.81 0.50
N ALA A 70 6.05 1.86 -0.12
CA ALA A 70 5.43 2.96 0.62
C ALA A 70 4.21 2.47 1.43
N LEU A 71 3.34 1.67 0.84
CA LEU A 71 2.20 1.04 1.53
C LEU A 71 2.68 0.10 2.65
N ASP A 72 3.75 -0.66 2.40
CA ASP A 72 4.37 -1.54 3.39
C ASP A 72 4.87 -0.78 4.62
N ASN A 73 5.60 0.32 4.39
CA ASN A 73 6.12 1.18 5.46
C ASN A 73 4.98 1.74 6.32
N LEU A 74 3.89 2.20 5.70
CA LEU A 74 2.72 2.68 6.44
C LEU A 74 2.12 1.61 7.35
N PHE A 75 2.05 0.35 6.88
CA PHE A 75 1.56 -0.77 7.67
C PHE A 75 2.49 -1.09 8.85
N ILE A 76 3.81 -1.15 8.60
CA ILE A 76 4.80 -1.43 9.64
C ILE A 76 4.81 -0.33 10.71
N ASP A 77 4.76 0.93 10.31
CA ASP A 77 4.71 2.06 11.23
C ASP A 77 3.46 2.03 12.10
N ASP A 78 2.29 1.72 11.52
CA ASP A 78 1.05 1.59 12.30
C ASP A 78 1.12 0.39 13.26
N ALA A 79 1.64 -0.76 12.81
CA ALA A 79 1.84 -1.92 13.67
C ALA A 79 2.76 -1.61 14.87
N ARG A 80 3.88 -0.93 14.62
CA ARG A 80 4.82 -0.48 15.67
C ARG A 80 4.16 0.50 16.64
N LYS A 81 3.42 1.49 16.13
CA LYS A 81 2.68 2.45 16.97
C LYS A 81 1.65 1.77 17.87
N ARG A 82 0.98 0.72 17.38
CA ARG A 82 0.02 -0.08 18.18
C ARG A 82 0.72 -0.89 19.26
N MET A 83 1.88 -1.48 18.95
CA MET A 83 2.67 -2.22 19.94
C MET A 83 3.24 -1.32 21.03
N SER A 84 3.70 -0.11 20.68
CA SER A 84 4.27 0.85 21.63
C SER A 84 3.23 1.52 22.54
N LYS A 85 1.94 1.51 22.17
CA LYS A 85 0.84 2.05 22.99
C LYS A 85 0.29 1.06 24.02
N LYS A 86 0.85 -0.14 24.08
CA LYS A 86 0.50 -1.20 25.01
C LYS A 86 1.55 -1.28 26.12
#